data_AF-A0A1V5IJ21-F1
#
_entry.id   AF-A0A1V5IJ21-F1
#
_cell.length_a   1.000
_cell.length_b   1.000
_cell.length_c   1.000
_cell.angle_alpha   90.00
_cell.angle_beta   90.00
_cell.angle_gamma   90.00
#
_symmetry.space_group_name_H-M   'P 1'
#
loop_
_entity.id
_entity.type
_entity.pdbx_description
1 polymer ?
#
loop_
_entity_poly.entity_id
_entity_poly.type
_entity_poly.pdbx_seq_one_letter_code
_entity_poly.pdbx_strand_id
1 'polypeptide(L)'
;MSIKGWICFWLIILCLAGIVYAVSSAVSFVNYHTGILDPSVKELETGEKSVSFDYTLHGNNGAIQTTVYEGVYNYLSEKRPKSGRYLDVFSDRIQDKYSSDLIRKIQAVSTNHEDQARVAISIVQQIQYSDGLDYFWVEYPYERLYYNWGDCSQKSVLLAYILKQLGFGVALLEFEDENHMVVGIATNEKFSYKNTGYAFVETTLPRIITDASGQYGENITSLTSVPEVIVICYGQKMSNLDQDVQDAASLLSLKNKGKKLNEKDYSNYVAIRDKYGLDKGIRFSFDLTTPPTIQPIPPLPPPPIKN
;
A
#
# COMPACT_ATOMS: atom_id res chain seq x y z
N MET A 1 -8.09 -71.55 12.41
CA MET A 1 -7.65 -70.16 12.14
C MET A 1 -7.52 -69.98 10.63
N SER A 2 -8.23 -69.00 10.06
CA SER A 2 -8.43 -68.85 8.62
C SER A 2 -7.26 -68.11 7.95
N ILE A 3 -6.82 -68.62 6.80
CA ILE A 3 -5.80 -68.06 5.88
C ILE A 3 -6.08 -66.58 5.51
N LYS A 4 -7.33 -66.13 5.66
CA LYS A 4 -7.71 -64.72 5.44
C LYS A 4 -7.11 -63.74 6.46
N GLY A 5 -6.72 -64.19 7.66
CA GLY A 5 -6.12 -63.33 8.68
C GLY A 5 -4.66 -62.96 8.44
N TRP A 6 -3.91 -63.80 7.72
CA TRP A 6 -2.48 -63.58 7.46
C TRP A 6 -2.21 -62.59 6.32
N ILE A 7 -3.11 -62.53 5.35
CA ILE A 7 -2.98 -61.63 4.19
C ILE A 7 -3.21 -60.16 4.60
N CYS A 8 -4.11 -59.90 5.56
CA CYS A 8 -4.32 -58.56 6.10
C CYS A 8 -3.16 -58.05 6.96
N PHE A 9 -2.43 -58.94 7.65
CA PHE A 9 -1.31 -58.51 8.50
C PHE A 9 -0.06 -58.12 7.69
N TRP A 10 0.18 -58.79 6.54
CA TRP A 10 1.30 -58.45 5.66
C TRP A 10 1.06 -57.20 4.80
N LEU A 11 -0.19 -56.89 4.45
CA LEU A 11 -0.53 -55.65 3.73
C LEU A 11 -0.32 -54.38 4.59
N ILE A 12 -0.51 -54.48 5.91
CA ILE A 12 -0.31 -53.34 6.83
C ILE A 12 1.18 -53.05 7.06
N ILE A 13 2.03 -54.09 7.10
CA ILE A 13 3.49 -53.93 7.26
C ILE A 13 4.14 -53.34 5.98
N LEU A 14 3.63 -53.67 4.79
CA LEU A 14 4.09 -53.08 3.53
C LEU A 14 3.67 -51.60 3.37
N CYS A 15 2.54 -51.18 3.94
CA CYS A 15 2.16 -49.76 3.97
C CYS A 15 3.03 -48.92 4.92
N LEU A 16 3.49 -49.47 6.05
CA LEU A 16 4.33 -48.74 6.99
C LEU A 16 5.79 -48.65 6.55
N ALA A 17 6.32 -49.67 5.85
CA ALA A 17 7.66 -49.60 5.25
C ALA A 17 7.75 -48.58 4.10
N GLY A 18 6.67 -48.40 3.33
CA GLY A 18 6.57 -47.38 2.27
C GLY A 18 6.48 -45.94 2.78
N ILE A 19 6.03 -45.72 4.02
CA ILE A 19 5.96 -44.38 4.64
C ILE A 19 7.30 -44.00 5.28
N VAL A 20 8.08 -44.96 5.81
CA VAL A 20 9.38 -44.66 6.43
C VAL A 20 10.47 -44.38 5.39
N TYR A 21 10.40 -44.97 4.18
CA TYR A 21 11.33 -44.65 3.09
C TYR A 21 11.05 -43.31 2.37
N ALA A 22 9.93 -42.65 2.70
CA ALA A 22 9.58 -41.34 2.14
C ALA A 22 10.07 -40.14 3.00
N VAL A 23 10.84 -40.37 4.06
CA VAL A 23 11.28 -39.30 4.99
C VAL A 23 12.82 -39.22 5.15
N SER A 24 13.62 -39.85 4.30
CA SER A 24 15.09 -39.77 4.40
C SER A 24 15.83 -39.27 3.16
N SER A 25 15.14 -38.75 2.15
CA SER A 25 15.78 -37.90 1.16
C SER A 25 15.42 -36.46 1.49
N ALA A 26 16.40 -35.72 1.99
CA ALA A 26 16.40 -34.27 1.93
C ALA A 26 16.13 -33.89 0.48
N VAL A 27 14.87 -33.55 0.18
CA VAL A 27 14.49 -32.91 -1.06
C VAL A 27 15.07 -31.51 -0.95
N SER A 28 16.33 -31.37 -1.38
CA SER A 28 16.79 -30.13 -1.97
C SER A 28 15.72 -29.74 -2.97
N PHE A 29 14.92 -28.73 -2.63
CA PHE A 29 13.96 -28.11 -3.52
C PHE A 29 14.75 -27.41 -4.63
N VAL A 30 15.23 -28.20 -5.61
CA VAL A 30 15.78 -27.70 -6.85
C VAL A 30 14.57 -27.40 -7.72
N ASN A 31 14.07 -26.17 -7.62
CA ASN A 31 13.11 -25.65 -8.57
C ASN A 31 13.81 -25.50 -9.92
N TYR A 32 13.51 -26.42 -10.82
CA TYR A 32 14.08 -26.49 -12.16
C TYR A 32 13.41 -25.45 -13.06
N HIS A 33 13.65 -24.15 -12.85
CA HIS A 33 13.28 -23.09 -13.79
C HIS A 33 14.46 -22.14 -13.96
N THR A 34 15.15 -22.29 -15.10
CA THR A 34 16.40 -21.61 -15.50
C THR A 34 17.61 -22.02 -14.67
N GLY A 35 18.70 -22.46 -15.32
CA GLY A 35 19.91 -22.97 -14.68
C GLY A 35 20.77 -21.92 -13.98
N ILE A 36 20.17 -20.92 -13.34
CA ILE A 36 20.85 -19.95 -12.49
C ILE A 36 20.54 -20.36 -11.05
N LEU A 37 21.56 -20.81 -10.32
CA LEU A 37 21.43 -21.05 -8.89
C LEU A 37 21.11 -19.70 -8.21
N ASP A 38 20.12 -19.69 -7.31
CA ASP A 38 19.85 -18.53 -6.46
C ASP A 38 21.16 -18.17 -5.71
N PRO A 39 21.51 -16.87 -5.60
CA PRO A 39 22.70 -16.46 -4.85
C PRO A 39 22.61 -16.95 -3.41
N SER A 40 23.78 -17.23 -2.82
CA SER A 40 23.86 -17.72 -1.46
C SER A 40 23.42 -16.66 -0.45
N VAL A 41 22.96 -17.11 0.70
CA VAL A 41 22.62 -16.22 1.84
C VAL A 41 23.78 -15.29 2.18
N LYS A 42 25.03 -15.78 2.11
CA LYS A 42 26.23 -14.99 2.41
C LYS A 42 26.45 -13.84 1.42
N GLU A 43 25.98 -13.98 0.18
CA GLU A 43 26.06 -12.93 -0.84
C GLU A 43 24.93 -11.90 -0.65
N LEU A 44 23.73 -12.37 -0.31
CA LEU A 44 22.54 -11.53 -0.17
C LEU A 44 22.47 -10.75 1.15
N GLU A 45 22.78 -11.39 2.28
CA GLU A 45 22.63 -10.82 3.63
C GLU A 45 23.88 -10.03 4.04
N THR A 46 24.23 -9.04 3.21
CA THR A 46 25.30 -8.07 3.43
C THR A 46 24.74 -6.66 3.55
N GLY A 47 25.46 -5.77 4.23
CA GLY A 47 25.02 -4.38 4.44
C GLY A 47 23.65 -4.30 5.14
N GLU A 48 23.50 -5.02 6.26
CA GLU A 48 22.27 -5.02 7.04
C GLU A 48 21.90 -3.60 7.50
N LYS A 49 20.62 -3.26 7.33
CA LYS A 49 20.04 -1.97 7.71
C LYS A 49 18.65 -2.21 8.30
N SER A 50 18.36 -1.56 9.44
CA SER A 50 17.00 -1.49 9.97
C SER A 50 16.29 -0.27 9.39
N VAL A 51 15.09 -0.48 8.84
CA VAL A 51 14.23 0.58 8.28
C VAL A 51 12.92 0.61 9.07
N SER A 52 12.46 1.81 9.45
CA SER A 52 11.20 2.04 10.15
C SER A 52 10.18 2.67 9.21
N PHE A 53 8.97 2.11 9.20
CA PHE A 53 7.83 2.58 8.42
C PHE A 53 6.71 3.03 9.35
N ASP A 54 6.46 4.34 9.37
CA ASP A 54 5.37 4.93 10.14
C ASP A 54 4.03 4.72 9.43
N TYR A 55 2.96 4.56 10.20
CA TYR A 55 1.59 4.47 9.68
C TYR A 55 0.58 5.12 10.62
N THR A 56 -0.56 5.50 10.07
CA THR A 56 -1.74 5.96 10.80
C THR A 56 -2.93 5.07 10.42
N LEU A 57 -3.58 4.48 11.42
CA LEU A 57 -4.77 3.66 11.27
C LEU A 57 -5.87 4.15 12.22
N HIS A 58 -6.94 4.68 11.65
CA HIS A 58 -8.11 5.18 12.41
C HIS A 58 -7.73 6.17 13.53
N GLY A 59 -6.79 7.07 13.25
CA GLY A 59 -6.27 8.04 14.22
C GLY A 59 -5.17 7.53 15.15
N ASN A 60 -4.83 6.25 15.09
CA ASN A 60 -3.73 5.68 15.89
C ASN A 60 -2.46 5.63 15.05
N ASN A 61 -1.38 6.23 15.56
CA ASN A 61 -0.07 6.17 14.94
C ASN A 61 0.70 4.95 15.42
N GLY A 62 1.46 4.33 14.51
CA GLY A 62 2.34 3.22 14.80
C GLY A 62 3.55 3.21 13.87
N ALA A 63 4.47 2.29 14.12
CA ALA A 63 5.64 2.08 13.28
C ALA A 63 5.95 0.58 13.15
N ILE A 64 6.38 0.16 11.96
CA ILE A 64 6.88 -1.19 11.68
C ILE A 64 8.36 -1.08 11.31
N GLN A 65 9.21 -1.75 12.09
CA GLN A 65 10.63 -1.89 11.76
C GLN A 65 10.85 -3.19 11.00
N THR A 66 11.65 -3.17 9.94
CA THR A 66 12.09 -4.37 9.20
C THR A 66 13.57 -4.27 8.89
N THR A 67 14.21 -5.43 8.77
CA THR A 67 15.59 -5.51 8.30
C THR A 67 15.61 -5.60 6.79
N VAL A 68 16.51 -4.86 6.16
CA VAL A 68 16.84 -4.92 4.74
C VAL A 68 18.36 -5.08 4.58
N TYR A 69 18.76 -5.65 3.46
CA TYR A 69 20.15 -5.95 3.11
C TYR A 69 20.54 -5.28 1.79
N GLU A 70 21.70 -4.65 1.78
CA GLU A 70 22.35 -4.07 0.59
C GLU A 70 22.66 -5.14 -0.47
N GLY A 71 23.07 -6.35 -0.06
CA GLY A 71 23.35 -7.44 -1.01
C GLY A 71 22.14 -7.86 -1.84
N VAL A 72 20.94 -7.88 -1.23
CA VAL A 72 19.68 -8.12 -1.95
C VAL A 72 19.37 -6.97 -2.91
N TYR A 73 19.58 -5.72 -2.49
CA TYR A 73 19.42 -4.56 -3.35
C TYR A 73 20.33 -4.64 -4.58
N ASN A 74 21.63 -4.91 -4.39
CA ASN A 74 22.60 -5.02 -5.48
C ASN A 74 22.21 -6.13 -6.46
N TYR A 75 21.86 -7.31 -5.93
CA TYR A 75 21.41 -8.44 -6.76
C TYR A 75 20.18 -8.09 -7.61
N LEU A 76 19.15 -7.48 -7.02
CA LEU A 76 17.93 -7.11 -7.75
C LEU A 76 18.19 -5.97 -8.75
N SER A 77 19.04 -5.01 -8.40
CA SER A 77 19.45 -3.90 -9.27
C SER A 77 20.13 -4.40 -10.55
N GLU A 78 21.04 -5.38 -10.43
CA GLU A 78 21.71 -6.01 -11.58
C GLU A 78 20.72 -6.83 -12.45
N LYS A 79 19.64 -7.33 -11.84
CA LYS A 79 18.60 -8.14 -12.47
C LYS A 79 17.41 -7.31 -13.00
N ARG A 80 17.47 -5.98 -12.96
CA ARG A 80 16.36 -5.13 -13.42
C ARG A 80 15.91 -5.53 -14.84
N PRO A 81 14.59 -5.65 -15.09
CA PRO A 81 14.10 -6.03 -16.40
C PRO A 81 14.40 -4.95 -17.43
N LYS A 82 14.91 -5.37 -18.60
CA LYS A 82 15.24 -4.46 -19.71
C LYS A 82 14.03 -4.02 -20.54
N SER A 83 12.87 -4.64 -20.31
CA SER A 83 11.64 -4.40 -21.06
C SER A 83 10.98 -3.05 -20.74
N GLY A 84 11.28 -2.48 -19.57
CA GLY A 84 10.56 -1.32 -19.02
C GLY A 84 9.13 -1.63 -18.56
N ARG A 85 8.69 -2.90 -18.55
CA ARG A 85 7.31 -3.25 -18.18
C ARG A 85 7.16 -3.41 -16.66
N TYR A 86 6.19 -2.71 -16.08
CA TYR A 86 5.89 -2.81 -14.64
C TYR A 86 5.63 -4.25 -14.16
N LEU A 87 4.96 -5.07 -14.98
CA LEU A 87 4.61 -6.45 -14.58
C LEU A 87 5.83 -7.35 -14.30
N ASP A 88 7.00 -7.01 -14.83
CA ASP A 88 8.18 -7.87 -14.75
C ASP A 88 8.80 -7.90 -13.33
N VAL A 89 8.47 -6.94 -12.46
CA VAL A 89 9.06 -6.84 -11.11
C VAL A 89 8.19 -7.41 -9.98
N PHE A 90 7.06 -8.04 -10.30
CA PHE A 90 6.09 -8.52 -9.29
C PHE A 90 6.25 -9.99 -8.89
N SER A 91 7.10 -10.77 -9.56
CA SER A 91 7.14 -12.23 -9.41
C SER A 91 8.55 -12.78 -9.13
N ASP A 92 9.39 -11.99 -8.46
CA ASP A 92 10.74 -12.40 -8.08
C ASP A 92 10.77 -13.06 -6.68
N ARG A 93 11.31 -14.28 -6.62
CA ARG A 93 11.36 -15.09 -5.39
C ARG A 93 12.29 -14.52 -4.32
N ILE A 94 13.37 -13.83 -4.71
CA ILE A 94 14.30 -13.22 -3.76
C ILE A 94 13.64 -12.00 -3.13
N GLN A 95 13.02 -11.13 -3.94
CA GLN A 95 12.18 -10.05 -3.41
C GLN A 95 11.11 -10.58 -2.44
N ASP A 96 10.35 -11.60 -2.85
CA ASP A 96 9.29 -12.17 -2.00
C ASP A 96 9.82 -12.69 -0.66
N LYS A 97 10.95 -13.39 -0.68
CA LYS A 97 11.62 -13.86 0.54
C LYS A 97 11.97 -12.69 1.46
N TYR A 98 12.66 -11.68 0.95
CA TYR A 98 13.23 -10.61 1.77
C TYR A 98 12.24 -9.47 2.11
N SER A 99 11.11 -9.37 1.41
CA SER A 99 9.99 -8.48 1.77
C SER A 99 9.01 -9.14 2.76
N SER A 100 9.05 -10.46 2.95
CA SER A 100 8.05 -11.21 3.74
C SER A 100 7.93 -10.78 5.21
N ASP A 101 9.00 -10.26 5.82
CA ASP A 101 8.96 -9.79 7.21
C ASP A 101 8.07 -8.56 7.38
N LEU A 102 8.18 -7.59 6.47
CA LEU A 102 7.28 -6.44 6.43
C LEU A 102 5.82 -6.88 6.24
N ILE A 103 5.56 -7.79 5.30
CA ILE A 103 4.19 -8.29 5.04
C ILE A 103 3.59 -8.96 6.27
N ARG A 104 4.34 -9.85 6.95
CA ARG A 104 3.91 -10.46 8.23
C ARG A 104 3.63 -9.42 9.30
N LYS A 105 4.49 -8.40 9.42
CA LYS A 105 4.32 -7.34 10.43
C LYS A 105 3.09 -6.50 10.15
N ILE A 106 2.79 -6.18 8.89
CA ILE A 106 1.52 -5.53 8.51
C ILE A 106 0.32 -6.41 8.87
N GLN A 107 0.38 -7.71 8.54
CA GLN A 107 -0.69 -8.67 8.89
C GLN A 107 -0.91 -8.78 10.40
N ALA A 108 0.14 -8.60 11.20
CA ALA A 108 0.05 -8.64 12.66
C ALA A 108 -0.55 -7.37 13.30
N VAL A 109 -0.67 -6.26 12.56
CA VAL A 109 -1.24 -5.00 13.11
C VAL A 109 -2.75 -5.11 13.37
N SER A 110 -3.48 -5.84 12.52
CA SER A 110 -4.93 -6.00 12.66
C SER A 110 -5.38 -7.36 12.13
N THR A 111 -6.40 -7.93 12.77
CA THR A 111 -7.11 -9.11 12.24
C THR A 111 -8.08 -8.75 11.12
N ASN A 112 -8.40 -7.47 10.95
CA ASN A 112 -9.19 -6.99 9.82
C ASN A 112 -8.29 -6.81 8.59
N HIS A 113 -8.60 -7.55 7.54
CA HIS A 113 -7.81 -7.57 6.32
C HIS A 113 -7.80 -6.23 5.56
N GLU A 114 -8.91 -5.50 5.55
CA GLU A 114 -8.95 -4.15 4.95
C GLU A 114 -8.16 -3.14 5.78
N ASP A 115 -8.04 -3.32 7.10
CA ASP A 115 -7.14 -2.51 7.93
C ASP A 115 -5.67 -2.82 7.62
N GLN A 116 -5.32 -4.07 7.31
CA GLN A 116 -3.96 -4.41 6.85
C GLN A 116 -3.63 -3.67 5.54
N ALA A 117 -4.60 -3.56 4.61
CA ALA A 117 -4.44 -2.75 3.40
C ALA A 117 -4.27 -1.26 3.74
N ARG A 118 -5.06 -0.71 4.67
CA ARG A 118 -4.93 0.70 5.12
C ARG A 118 -3.57 0.98 5.74
N VAL A 119 -3.03 0.05 6.53
CA VAL A 119 -1.68 0.14 7.07
C VAL A 119 -0.65 0.15 5.95
N ALA A 120 -0.74 -0.76 4.98
CA ALA A 120 0.16 -0.78 3.81
C ALA A 120 0.11 0.54 3.02
N ILE A 121 -1.10 1.06 2.76
CA ILE A 121 -1.32 2.34 2.08
C ILE A 121 -0.67 3.48 2.87
N SER A 122 -0.93 3.56 4.18
CA SER A 122 -0.37 4.61 5.03
C SER A 122 1.15 4.54 5.09
N ILE A 123 1.75 3.35 5.23
CA ILE A 123 3.20 3.15 5.17
C ILE A 123 3.77 3.77 3.91
N VAL A 124 3.24 3.40 2.73
CA VAL A 124 3.80 3.88 1.47
C VAL A 124 3.56 5.37 1.28
N GLN A 125 2.41 5.90 1.70
CA GLN A 125 2.14 7.35 1.68
C GLN A 125 3.13 8.15 2.54
N GLN A 126 3.67 7.56 3.60
CA GLN A 126 4.64 8.22 4.49
C GLN A 126 6.10 8.11 4.02
N ILE A 127 6.41 7.21 3.07
CA ILE A 127 7.73 7.14 2.42
C ILE A 127 8.03 8.49 1.76
N GLN A 128 9.24 9.01 1.91
CA GLN A 128 9.61 10.33 1.38
C GLN A 128 9.42 10.38 -0.15
N TYR A 129 8.72 11.41 -0.61
CA TYR A 129 8.64 11.70 -2.03
C TYR A 129 9.94 12.38 -2.50
N SER A 130 10.49 11.89 -3.61
CA SER A 130 11.64 12.50 -4.28
C SER A 130 11.48 12.30 -5.77
N ASP A 131 11.51 13.39 -6.53
CA ASP A 131 11.60 13.32 -7.99
C ASP A 131 12.97 12.71 -8.34
N GLY A 132 12.96 11.48 -8.84
CA GLY A 132 14.17 10.79 -9.27
C GLY A 132 14.73 11.42 -10.55
N LEU A 133 16.06 11.39 -10.71
CA LEU A 133 16.72 11.80 -11.97
C LEU A 133 16.85 10.64 -12.97
N ASP A 134 16.51 9.41 -12.57
CA ASP A 134 16.70 8.18 -13.36
C ASP A 134 15.37 7.62 -13.86
N TYR A 135 14.91 8.15 -14.99
CA TYR A 135 13.62 7.86 -15.62
C TYR A 135 13.57 6.55 -16.44
N PHE A 136 14.64 5.74 -16.44
CA PHE A 136 14.82 4.75 -17.50
C PHE A 136 14.51 3.29 -17.14
N TRP A 137 14.32 2.95 -15.85
CA TRP A 137 14.19 1.55 -15.44
C TRP A 137 13.10 1.31 -14.40
N VAL A 138 12.29 0.27 -14.63
CA VAL A 138 11.39 -0.26 -13.61
C VAL A 138 12.22 -1.00 -12.57
N GLU A 139 12.10 -0.56 -11.32
CA GLU A 139 12.81 -1.13 -10.19
C GLU A 139 11.97 -2.16 -9.44
N TYR A 140 12.65 -3.09 -8.79
CA TYR A 140 12.01 -4.03 -7.89
C TYR A 140 11.47 -3.31 -6.64
N PRO A 141 10.23 -3.58 -6.18
CA PRO A 141 9.68 -3.09 -4.91
C PRO A 141 10.65 -3.13 -3.72
N TYR A 142 11.48 -4.18 -3.61
CA TYR A 142 12.48 -4.28 -2.55
C TYR A 142 13.48 -3.12 -2.54
N GLU A 143 13.85 -2.58 -3.70
CA GLU A 143 14.78 -1.45 -3.81
C GLU A 143 14.20 -0.20 -3.11
N ARG A 144 12.87 -0.01 -3.19
CA ARG A 144 12.19 1.07 -2.49
C ARG A 144 12.03 0.83 -0.99
N LEU A 145 11.91 -0.42 -0.55
CA LEU A 145 12.03 -0.75 0.87
C LEU A 145 13.41 -0.43 1.43
N TYR A 146 14.47 -0.66 0.64
CA TYR A 146 15.84 -0.38 1.03
C TYR A 146 16.13 1.12 1.15
N TYR A 147 15.74 1.92 0.14
CA TYR A 147 16.01 3.35 0.09
C TYR A 147 15.05 4.21 0.92
N ASN A 148 13.79 3.79 1.06
CA ASN A 148 12.74 4.52 1.77
C ASN A 148 12.46 5.93 1.22
N TRP A 149 12.56 6.10 -0.10
CA TRP A 149 12.10 7.26 -0.85
C TRP A 149 11.75 6.87 -2.30
N GLY A 150 10.97 7.67 -3.01
CA GLY A 150 10.70 7.46 -4.43
C GLY A 150 9.75 8.48 -5.05
N ASP A 151 9.61 8.44 -6.37
CA ASP A 151 8.61 9.21 -7.12
C ASP A 151 7.23 8.51 -7.14
N CYS A 152 6.28 9.06 -7.91
CA CYS A 152 4.91 8.54 -8.01
C CYS A 152 4.86 7.10 -8.55
N SER A 153 5.68 6.76 -9.54
CA SER A 153 5.72 5.44 -10.16
C SER A 153 6.33 4.41 -9.22
N GLN A 154 7.47 4.73 -8.61
CA GLN A 154 8.21 3.82 -7.73
C GLN A 154 7.42 3.51 -6.46
N LYS A 155 6.76 4.52 -5.87
CA LYS A 155 5.91 4.33 -4.69
C LYS A 155 4.64 3.55 -5.05
N SER A 156 4.06 3.76 -6.22
CA SER A 156 2.89 3.00 -6.69
C SER A 156 3.21 1.54 -6.95
N VAL A 157 4.35 1.23 -7.59
CA VAL A 157 4.83 -0.15 -7.77
C VAL A 157 5.05 -0.84 -6.42
N LEU A 158 5.66 -0.16 -5.45
CA LEU A 158 5.85 -0.71 -4.10
C LEU A 158 4.51 -1.00 -3.41
N LEU A 159 3.58 -0.05 -3.39
CA LEU A 159 2.28 -0.26 -2.76
C LEU A 159 1.50 -1.38 -3.44
N ALA A 160 1.51 -1.42 -4.78
CA ALA A 160 0.85 -2.46 -5.53
C ALA A 160 1.40 -3.85 -5.18
N TYR A 161 2.72 -3.94 -4.97
CA TYR A 161 3.38 -5.18 -4.58
C TYR A 161 2.94 -5.63 -3.18
N ILE A 162 2.93 -4.73 -2.19
CA ILE A 162 2.50 -5.05 -0.83
C ILE A 162 1.02 -5.50 -0.83
N LEU A 163 0.14 -4.79 -1.51
CA LEU A 163 -1.28 -5.13 -1.60
C LEU A 163 -1.52 -6.48 -2.31
N LYS A 164 -0.72 -6.79 -3.35
CA LYS A 164 -0.71 -8.12 -3.99
C LYS A 164 -0.33 -9.20 -2.98
N GLN A 165 0.73 -9.00 -2.19
CA GLN A 165 1.17 -9.96 -1.17
C GLN A 165 0.14 -10.13 -0.04
N LEU A 166 -0.65 -9.09 0.23
CA LEU A 166 -1.80 -9.16 1.12
C LEU A 166 -3.02 -9.83 0.47
N GLY A 167 -3.02 -10.15 -0.82
CA GLY A 167 -4.10 -10.89 -1.49
C GLY A 167 -5.24 -10.03 -2.06
N PHE A 168 -5.04 -8.71 -2.16
CA PHE A 168 -6.01 -7.82 -2.80
C PHE A 168 -5.90 -7.85 -4.33
N GLY A 169 -7.00 -7.53 -5.01
CA GLY A 169 -6.95 -7.21 -6.44
C GLY A 169 -6.36 -5.82 -6.62
N VAL A 170 -5.38 -5.68 -7.52
CA VAL A 170 -4.57 -4.46 -7.65
C VAL A 170 -4.29 -4.15 -9.11
N ALA A 171 -4.33 -2.86 -9.44
CA ALA A 171 -3.85 -2.30 -10.70
C ALA A 171 -2.98 -1.06 -10.44
N LEU A 172 -2.10 -0.74 -11.38
CA LEU A 172 -1.56 0.62 -11.50
C LEU A 172 -2.50 1.42 -12.40
N LEU A 173 -2.72 2.69 -12.03
CA LEU A 173 -3.49 3.64 -12.83
C LEU A 173 -2.51 4.72 -13.31
N GLU A 174 -2.16 4.66 -14.59
CA GLU A 174 -1.17 5.53 -15.21
C GLU A 174 -1.87 6.65 -15.97
N PHE A 175 -1.57 7.90 -15.60
CA PHE A 175 -2.08 9.12 -16.22
C PHE A 175 -0.96 9.74 -17.04
N GLU A 176 -0.80 9.28 -18.28
CA GLU A 176 0.27 9.72 -19.18
C GLU A 176 0.27 11.24 -19.39
N ASP A 177 -0.91 11.83 -19.63
CA ASP A 177 -1.08 13.28 -19.88
C ASP A 177 -0.61 14.15 -18.70
N GLU A 178 -0.80 13.67 -17.47
CA GLU A 178 -0.41 14.36 -16.25
C GLU A 178 0.94 13.89 -15.68
N ASN A 179 1.62 12.95 -16.35
CA ASN A 179 2.85 12.30 -15.88
C ASN A 179 2.73 11.85 -14.41
N HIS A 180 1.66 11.12 -14.09
CA HIS A 180 1.37 10.69 -12.72
C HIS A 180 0.91 9.25 -12.67
N MET A 181 1.28 8.56 -11.60
CA MET A 181 0.87 7.18 -11.34
C MET A 181 0.33 7.03 -9.93
N VAL A 182 -0.76 6.28 -9.80
CA VAL A 182 -1.36 5.90 -8.53
C VAL A 182 -1.69 4.41 -8.51
N VAL A 183 -2.14 3.92 -7.36
CA VAL A 183 -2.61 2.54 -7.23
C VAL A 183 -4.13 2.48 -7.30
N GLY A 184 -4.64 1.49 -8.03
CA GLY A 184 -6.02 1.04 -7.97
C GLY A 184 -6.14 -0.20 -7.10
N ILE A 185 -6.99 -0.15 -6.07
CA ILE A 185 -7.36 -1.35 -5.28
C ILE A 185 -8.77 -1.80 -5.67
N ALA A 186 -8.95 -3.09 -5.98
CA ALA A 186 -10.20 -3.62 -6.50
C ALA A 186 -11.34 -3.35 -5.53
N THR A 187 -12.50 -2.93 -6.03
CA THR A 187 -13.62 -2.50 -5.17
C THR A 187 -14.99 -2.79 -5.79
N ASN A 188 -16.04 -2.36 -5.09
CA ASN A 188 -17.41 -2.36 -5.60
C ASN A 188 -17.64 -1.15 -6.50
N GLU A 189 -18.54 -1.28 -7.47
CA GLU A 189 -18.81 -0.25 -8.50
C GLU A 189 -19.06 1.14 -7.91
N LYS A 190 -19.78 1.23 -6.77
CA LYS A 190 -20.06 2.51 -6.08
C LYS A 190 -18.83 3.30 -5.61
N PHE A 191 -17.67 2.65 -5.51
CA PHE A 191 -16.40 3.29 -5.10
C PHE A 191 -15.36 3.32 -6.22
N SER A 192 -15.72 2.82 -7.41
CA SER A 192 -14.80 2.73 -8.52
C SER A 192 -14.45 4.11 -9.06
N TYR A 193 -13.16 4.40 -9.16
CA TYR A 193 -12.68 5.58 -9.84
C TYR A 193 -12.91 5.44 -11.34
N LYS A 194 -13.67 6.38 -11.94
CA LYS A 194 -13.99 6.42 -13.38
C LYS A 194 -14.39 5.06 -13.98
N ASN A 195 -15.16 4.25 -13.24
CA ASN A 195 -15.61 2.91 -13.66
C ASN A 195 -14.48 1.92 -14.02
N THR A 196 -13.27 2.11 -13.50
CA THR A 196 -12.12 1.20 -13.74
C THR A 196 -12.27 -0.18 -13.06
N GLY A 197 -13.17 -0.31 -12.08
CA GLY A 197 -13.26 -1.45 -11.15
C GLY A 197 -12.41 -1.29 -9.88
N TYR A 198 -11.65 -0.19 -9.77
CA TYR A 198 -10.68 0.04 -8.70
C TYR A 198 -10.95 1.38 -7.98
N ALA A 199 -10.77 1.41 -6.66
CA ALA A 199 -10.73 2.65 -5.88
C ALA A 199 -9.38 3.35 -6.06
N PHE A 200 -9.41 4.68 -6.13
CA PHE A 200 -8.21 5.51 -6.30
C PHE A 200 -7.40 5.58 -5.00
N VAL A 201 -6.09 5.29 -5.07
CA VAL A 201 -5.17 5.36 -3.93
C VAL A 201 -3.92 6.16 -4.31
N GLU A 202 -3.86 7.41 -3.86
CA GLU A 202 -2.68 8.26 -3.99
C GLU A 202 -1.53 7.78 -3.09
N THR A 203 -0.30 7.78 -3.60
CA THR A 203 0.88 7.23 -2.92
C THR A 203 1.94 8.27 -2.56
N THR A 204 1.94 9.44 -3.21
CA THR A 204 2.98 10.48 -3.06
C THR A 204 2.90 11.22 -1.73
N LEU A 205 1.74 11.20 -1.08
CA LEU A 205 1.49 11.87 0.19
C LEU A 205 0.25 11.30 0.87
N PRO A 206 0.10 11.45 2.21
CA PRO A 206 -1.08 10.98 2.93
C PRO A 206 -2.38 11.54 2.37
N ARG A 207 -3.25 10.63 1.91
CA ARG A 207 -4.55 10.91 1.29
C ARG A 207 -5.54 9.83 1.68
N ILE A 208 -6.80 10.23 1.76
CA ILE A 208 -7.93 9.33 1.97
C ILE A 208 -8.09 8.47 0.71
N ILE A 209 -8.36 7.18 0.86
CA ILE A 209 -8.74 6.32 -0.28
C ILE A 209 -9.95 6.96 -0.96
N THR A 210 -10.01 6.95 -2.28
CA THR A 210 -11.01 7.65 -3.11
C THR A 210 -10.83 9.17 -3.26
N ASP A 211 -9.91 9.83 -2.52
CA ASP A 211 -9.60 11.26 -2.72
C ASP A 211 -8.71 11.48 -3.96
N ALA A 212 -9.35 11.62 -5.12
CA ALA A 212 -8.72 12.02 -6.39
C ALA A 212 -8.74 13.54 -6.62
N SER A 213 -9.08 14.35 -5.60
CA SER A 213 -9.27 15.80 -5.74
C SER A 213 -7.96 16.59 -5.69
N GLY A 214 -6.81 15.91 -5.74
CA GLY A 214 -5.50 16.54 -5.60
C GLY A 214 -5.02 17.28 -6.86
N GLN A 215 -3.81 17.81 -6.72
CA GLN A 215 -3.01 18.33 -7.82
C GLN A 215 -1.69 17.57 -7.82
N TYR A 216 -1.22 17.18 -8.99
CA TYR A 216 -0.21 16.15 -9.18
C TYR A 216 0.77 16.55 -10.29
N GLY A 217 1.89 15.84 -10.37
CA GLY A 217 2.96 16.10 -11.34
C GLY A 217 3.70 17.43 -11.11
N GLU A 218 4.76 17.64 -11.91
CA GLU A 218 5.62 18.83 -11.85
C GLU A 218 4.85 20.14 -12.11
N ASN A 219 3.81 20.07 -12.94
CA ASN A 219 2.97 21.20 -13.32
C ASN A 219 1.81 21.46 -12.34
N ILE A 220 1.67 20.64 -11.28
CA ILE A 220 0.62 20.78 -10.26
C ILE A 220 -0.77 20.85 -10.92
N THR A 221 -1.13 19.79 -11.64
CA THR A 221 -2.37 19.69 -12.42
C THR A 221 -3.35 18.71 -11.78
N SER A 222 -4.65 18.93 -11.98
CA SER A 222 -5.67 17.94 -11.62
C SER A 222 -5.71 16.82 -12.65
N LEU A 223 -6.03 15.59 -12.22
CA LEU A 223 -6.18 14.45 -13.12
C LEU A 223 -7.48 14.57 -13.92
N THR A 224 -7.34 14.83 -15.21
CA THR A 224 -8.45 14.99 -16.15
C THR A 224 -8.55 13.80 -17.10
N SER A 225 -7.42 13.20 -17.50
CA SER A 225 -7.36 12.06 -18.42
C SER A 225 -7.98 10.78 -17.85
N VAL A 226 -8.30 9.83 -18.73
CA VAL A 226 -8.68 8.46 -18.34
C VAL A 226 -7.38 7.66 -18.20
N PRO A 227 -7.12 7.01 -17.05
CA PRO A 227 -5.86 6.31 -16.86
C PRO A 227 -5.80 5.03 -17.69
N GLU A 228 -4.59 4.64 -18.10
CA GLU A 228 -4.32 3.25 -18.45
C GLU A 228 -4.41 2.39 -17.19
N VAL A 229 -5.14 1.27 -17.27
CA VAL A 229 -5.31 0.34 -16.16
C VAL A 229 -4.41 -0.87 -16.37
N ILE A 230 -3.28 -0.90 -15.67
CA ILE A 230 -2.32 -2.00 -15.72
C ILE A 230 -2.64 -2.97 -14.58
N VAL A 231 -3.41 -4.02 -14.88
CA VAL A 231 -3.81 -5.02 -13.88
C VAL A 231 -2.59 -5.83 -13.40
N ILE A 232 -2.25 -5.68 -12.12
CA ILE A 232 -1.14 -6.40 -11.50
C ILE A 232 -1.58 -7.80 -11.05
N CYS A 233 -2.73 -7.89 -10.38
CA CYS A 233 -3.31 -9.16 -9.96
C CYS A 233 -4.81 -9.02 -9.66
N TYR A 234 -5.52 -10.15 -9.78
CA TYR A 234 -6.87 -10.28 -9.24
C TYR A 234 -6.79 -10.79 -7.79
N GLY A 235 -7.77 -10.43 -6.98
CA GLY A 235 -7.80 -10.81 -5.58
C GLY A 235 -9.02 -10.24 -4.86
N GLN A 236 -8.95 -10.17 -3.54
CA GLN A 236 -10.01 -9.64 -2.71
C GLN A 236 -10.29 -8.16 -3.03
N LYS A 237 -11.57 -7.79 -2.95
CA LYS A 237 -12.02 -6.41 -3.07
C LYS A 237 -11.99 -5.72 -1.71
N MET A 238 -11.61 -4.45 -1.71
CA MET A 238 -11.86 -3.54 -0.59
C MET A 238 -13.29 -3.02 -0.70
N SER A 239 -14.11 -3.34 0.30
CA SER A 239 -15.56 -3.19 0.29
C SER A 239 -16.08 -2.17 1.30
N ASN A 240 -15.36 -1.89 2.39
CA ASN A 240 -15.79 -0.92 3.40
C ASN A 240 -15.10 0.43 3.18
N LEU A 241 -15.56 1.18 2.17
CA LEU A 241 -15.06 2.52 1.82
C LEU A 241 -16.10 3.64 2.03
N ASP A 242 -17.28 3.33 2.58
CA ASP A 242 -18.35 4.33 2.76
C ASP A 242 -17.91 5.53 3.59
N GLN A 243 -17.11 5.29 4.64
CA GLN A 243 -16.59 6.37 5.48
C GLN A 243 -15.45 7.14 4.79
N ASP A 244 -14.58 6.47 4.02
CA ASP A 244 -13.54 7.15 3.24
C ASP A 244 -14.14 8.11 2.22
N VAL A 245 -15.19 7.69 1.52
CA VAL A 245 -15.92 8.52 0.56
C VAL A 245 -16.54 9.74 1.25
N GLN A 246 -17.17 9.54 2.40
CA GLN A 246 -17.76 10.63 3.18
C GLN A 246 -16.71 11.61 3.70
N ASP A 247 -15.59 11.10 4.19
CA ASP A 247 -14.50 11.91 4.72
C ASP A 247 -13.76 12.66 3.60
N ALA A 248 -13.53 12.03 2.45
CA ALA A 248 -12.96 12.67 1.26
C ALA A 248 -13.86 13.81 0.74
N ALA A 249 -15.18 13.57 0.64
CA ALA A 249 -16.14 14.59 0.26
C ALA A 249 -16.21 15.75 1.29
N SER A 250 -16.18 15.42 2.58
CA SER A 250 -16.14 16.40 3.67
C SER A 250 -14.87 17.24 3.61
N LEU A 251 -13.72 16.61 3.39
CA LEU A 251 -12.44 17.30 3.25
C LEU A 251 -12.44 18.22 2.03
N LEU A 252 -13.01 17.80 0.89
CA LEU A 252 -13.18 18.65 -0.29
C LEU A 252 -14.10 19.86 -0.01
N SER A 253 -15.21 19.64 0.69
CA SER A 253 -16.10 20.73 1.09
C SER A 253 -15.37 21.75 1.98
N LEU A 254 -14.58 21.28 2.94
CA LEU A 254 -13.78 22.13 3.83
C LEU A 254 -12.71 22.91 3.04
N LYS A 255 -12.01 22.27 2.09
CA LYS A 255 -11.05 22.94 1.20
C LYS A 255 -11.71 24.09 0.43
N ASN A 256 -12.93 23.90 -0.07
CA ASN A 256 -13.67 24.90 -0.84
C ASN A 256 -14.17 26.10 -0.01
N LYS A 257 -14.21 25.98 1.33
CA LYS A 257 -14.54 27.11 2.23
C LYS A 257 -13.36 28.08 2.43
N GLY A 258 -12.17 27.72 1.97
CA GLY A 258 -10.96 28.55 2.06
C GLY A 258 -10.24 28.43 3.42
N LYS A 259 -9.25 29.30 3.63
CA LYS A 259 -8.28 29.18 4.75
C LYS A 259 -8.84 29.48 6.14
N LYS A 260 -10.03 30.09 6.25
CA LYS A 260 -10.66 30.47 7.52
C LYS A 260 -11.89 29.61 7.76
N LEU A 261 -11.73 28.55 8.54
CA LEU A 261 -12.83 27.71 8.97
C LEU A 261 -13.45 28.27 10.26
N ASN A 262 -14.77 28.14 10.42
CA ASN A 262 -15.40 28.31 11.73
C ASN A 262 -15.01 27.13 12.65
N GLU A 263 -15.31 27.24 13.94
CA GLU A 263 -14.94 26.25 14.95
C GLU A 263 -15.41 24.83 14.59
N LYS A 264 -16.68 24.67 14.19
CA LYS A 264 -17.23 23.37 13.81
C LYS A 264 -16.52 22.75 12.62
N ASP A 265 -16.28 23.55 11.57
CA ASP A 265 -15.58 23.12 10.36
C ASP A 265 -14.12 22.77 10.66
N TYR A 266 -13.46 23.53 11.54
CA TYR A 266 -12.10 23.25 11.98
C TYR A 266 -12.01 21.96 12.81
N SER A 267 -12.93 21.73 13.75
CA SER A 267 -12.99 20.46 14.49
C SER A 267 -13.21 19.26 13.57
N ASN A 268 -14.06 19.41 12.55
CA ASN A 268 -14.26 18.36 11.53
C ASN A 268 -12.98 18.11 10.72
N TYR A 269 -12.30 19.18 10.30
CA TYR A 269 -11.00 19.08 9.63
C TYR A 269 -9.97 18.32 10.48
N VAL A 270 -9.83 18.67 11.77
CA VAL A 270 -8.90 18.02 12.70
C VAL A 270 -9.22 16.53 12.84
N ALA A 271 -10.51 16.18 13.01
CA ALA A 271 -10.93 14.79 13.13
C ALA A 271 -10.55 13.96 11.88
N ILE A 272 -10.76 14.51 10.68
CA ILE A 272 -10.38 13.85 9.43
C ILE A 272 -8.86 13.79 9.30
N ARG A 273 -8.15 14.90 9.55
CA ARG A 273 -6.69 14.97 9.49
C ARG A 273 -6.05 13.88 10.36
N ASP A 274 -6.47 13.81 11.62
CA ASP A 274 -5.88 12.89 12.59
C ASP A 274 -6.21 11.44 12.22
N LYS A 275 -7.44 11.17 11.79
CA LYS A 275 -7.88 9.82 11.39
C LYS A 275 -7.01 9.18 10.31
N TYR A 276 -6.55 9.98 9.35
CA TYR A 276 -5.78 9.51 8.18
C TYR A 276 -4.31 9.96 8.18
N GLY A 277 -3.83 10.66 9.20
CA GLY A 277 -2.44 11.13 9.28
C GLY A 277 -2.09 12.14 8.18
N LEU A 278 -2.98 13.10 7.90
CA LEU A 278 -2.86 13.99 6.72
C LEU A 278 -1.82 15.12 6.89
N ASP A 279 -1.09 15.15 8.00
CA ASP A 279 -0.17 16.22 8.43
C ASP A 279 0.91 16.53 7.38
N LYS A 280 1.41 15.49 6.70
CA LYS A 280 2.45 15.58 5.66
C LYS A 280 1.87 15.84 4.25
N GLY A 281 0.56 15.62 4.04
CA GLY A 281 -0.08 15.66 2.72
C GLY A 281 -0.88 16.92 2.41
N ILE A 282 -1.17 17.75 3.41
CA ILE A 282 -1.96 18.96 3.20
C ILE A 282 -1.03 20.18 3.05
N ARG A 283 -0.74 20.56 1.80
CA ARG A 283 -0.03 21.82 1.45
C ARG A 283 -0.78 23.10 1.84
N PHE A 284 -2.00 22.98 2.37
CA PHE A 284 -2.76 24.09 2.92
C PHE A 284 -2.60 24.10 4.44
N SER A 285 -1.62 24.87 4.91
CA SER A 285 -1.76 25.44 6.25
C SER A 285 -3.02 26.30 6.24
N PHE A 286 -4.10 25.78 6.83
CA PHE A 286 -5.06 26.66 7.48
C PHE A 286 -4.23 27.58 8.41
N ASP A 287 -4.62 28.83 8.61
CA ASP A 287 -3.91 29.65 9.58
C ASP A 287 -4.18 29.08 10.98
N LEU A 288 -3.32 28.16 11.42
CA LEU A 288 -3.41 27.43 12.67
C LEU A 288 -2.87 28.26 13.85
N THR A 289 -2.33 29.46 13.59
CA THR A 289 -1.61 30.24 14.62
C THR A 289 -2.54 31.01 15.55
N THR A 290 -3.84 31.02 15.26
CA THR A 290 -4.87 31.50 16.18
C THR A 290 -6.06 30.53 16.20
N PRO A 291 -6.53 30.06 17.37
CA PRO A 291 -7.90 29.56 17.47
C PRO A 291 -8.82 30.59 16.84
N PRO A 292 -9.89 30.20 16.11
CA PRO A 292 -10.84 31.16 15.58
C PRO A 292 -11.25 32.09 16.73
N THR A 293 -11.01 33.39 16.55
CA THR A 293 -11.41 34.38 17.56
C THR A 293 -12.91 34.20 17.72
N ILE A 294 -13.35 33.86 18.94
CA ILE A 294 -14.77 33.74 19.28
C ILE A 294 -15.37 35.12 18.99
N GLN A 295 -16.00 35.28 17.83
CA GLN A 295 -16.84 36.44 17.57
C GLN A 295 -18.02 36.27 18.53
N PRO A 296 -18.25 37.22 19.47
CA PRO A 296 -19.40 37.16 20.35
C PRO A 296 -20.65 36.96 19.48
N ILE A 297 -21.54 36.08 19.90
CA ILE A 297 -22.87 35.95 19.28
C ILE A 297 -23.44 37.37 19.23
N PRO A 298 -23.80 37.89 18.04
CA PRO A 298 -24.43 39.20 17.94
C PRO A 298 -25.61 39.23 18.91
N PRO A 299 -25.77 40.27 19.73
CA PRO A 299 -26.91 40.35 20.63
C PRO A 299 -28.19 40.13 19.83
N LEU A 300 -29.08 39.28 20.37
CA LEU A 300 -30.38 39.03 19.78
C LEU A 300 -31.03 40.36 19.39
N PRO A 301 -31.59 40.48 18.17
CA PRO A 301 -32.31 41.68 17.78
C PRO A 301 -33.39 41.96 18.84
N PRO A 302 -33.60 43.24 19.21
CA PRO A 302 -34.60 43.58 20.20
C PRO A 302 -35.96 43.04 19.74
N PRO A 303 -36.80 42.57 20.68
CA PRO A 303 -38.12 42.07 20.33
C PRO A 303 -38.91 43.16 19.58
N PRO A 304 -39.73 42.78 18.58
CA PRO A 304 -40.51 43.74 17.82
C PRO A 304 -41.37 44.58 18.76
N ILE A 305 -41.25 45.90 18.64
CA ILE A 305 -42.08 46.86 19.36
C ILE A 305 -43.51 46.62 18.87
N LYS A 306 -44.38 46.15 19.78
CA LYS A 306 -45.81 46.12 19.53
C LYS A 306 -46.29 47.56 19.51
N ASN A 307 -46.66 48.06 18.33
CA ASN A 307 -47.50 49.26 18.19
C ASN A 307 -48.91 48.95 18.67
#